data_AF-A0A256ZV65-F1
#
_entry.id   AF-A0A256ZV65-F1
#
_cell.length_a   1.000
_cell.length_b   1.000
_cell.length_c   1.000
_cell.angle_alpha   90.00
_cell.angle_beta   90.00
_cell.angle_gamma   90.00
#
_symmetry.space_group_name_H-M   'P 1'
#
loop_
_entity.id
_entity.type
_entity.pdbx_description
1 polymer ?
#
loop_
_entity_poly.entity_id
_entity_poly.type
_entity_poly.pdbx_seq_one_letter_code
_entity_poly.pdbx_strand_id
1 'polypeptide(L)'
;MPLALLLRKNFSQKTFFHKFKDTPIVSALPTGRSTSLRIVSIFDVMGEEIRETNVLLEKYAKNVEWKMRSGTWIKDAILISSSRVKTKAIIPQSIYYKKLINKPIFDEMLKLILRQYIALFSGVLSTSLPEDFEGKFKEATEELNKRIKELSIIIKSVTKRNVNIKEKYESLKDHVVQQLLGEDLKILGHSLYELLLNIYLKIPGIVEEETLLMQLLNLCKLLRAIP
;
A
#
# COMPACT_ATOMS: atom_id res chain seq x y z
N MET A 1 7.38 -8.65 3.74
CA MET A 1 6.15 -7.81 3.59
C MET A 1 4.88 -8.51 4.09
N PRO A 2 4.56 -9.76 3.68
CA PRO A 2 3.39 -10.48 4.19
C PRO A 2 3.36 -10.65 5.71
N LEU A 3 4.52 -10.89 6.32
CA LEU A 3 4.65 -11.07 7.76
C LEU A 3 4.21 -9.82 8.55
N ALA A 4 4.54 -8.61 8.09
CA ALA A 4 4.16 -7.39 8.81
C ALA A 4 2.63 -7.20 8.85
N LEU A 5 1.94 -7.48 7.74
CA LEU A 5 0.48 -7.48 7.69
C LEU A 5 -0.13 -8.61 8.53
N LEU A 6 0.50 -9.78 8.55
CA LEU A 6 0.08 -10.90 9.40
C LEU A 6 0.23 -10.58 10.89
N LEU A 7 1.34 -9.94 11.30
CA LEU A 7 1.56 -9.49 12.67
C LEU A 7 0.49 -8.48 13.10
N ARG A 8 0.11 -7.56 12.22
CA ARG A 8 -0.99 -6.61 12.47
C ARG A 8 -2.34 -7.30 12.59
N LYS A 9 -2.62 -8.29 11.73
CA LYS A 9 -3.83 -9.12 11.81
C LYS A 9 -3.90 -9.87 13.13
N ASN A 10 -2.78 -10.46 13.56
CA ASN A 10 -2.70 -11.15 14.83
C ASN A 10 -2.85 -10.18 16.00
N PHE A 11 -2.34 -8.95 15.91
CA PHE A 11 -2.42 -7.97 16.99
C PHE A 11 -3.86 -7.53 17.32
N SER A 12 -4.70 -7.25 16.32
CA SER A 12 -6.09 -6.80 16.57
C SER A 12 -7.13 -7.91 16.47
N GLN A 13 -6.86 -8.99 15.73
CA GLN A 13 -7.89 -9.90 15.21
C GLN A 13 -8.98 -9.16 14.40
N LYS A 14 -9.83 -9.88 13.66
CA LYS A 14 -11.01 -9.26 13.01
C LYS A 14 -12.17 -9.03 13.98
N THR A 15 -12.20 -9.82 15.03
CA THR A 15 -13.27 -9.89 16.03
C THR A 15 -12.88 -9.19 17.33
N PHE A 16 -11.63 -8.72 17.47
CA PHE A 16 -11.06 -8.22 18.73
C PHE A 16 -10.98 -9.26 19.86
N PHE A 17 -11.14 -10.54 19.53
CA PHE A 17 -10.99 -11.65 20.46
C PHE A 17 -10.09 -12.71 19.84
N HIS A 18 -9.12 -13.15 20.63
CA HIS A 18 -8.41 -14.40 20.43
C HIS A 18 -9.17 -15.55 21.10
N LYS A 19 -8.83 -16.78 20.71
CA LYS A 19 -9.38 -17.98 21.31
C LYS A 19 -8.23 -18.78 21.91
N PHE A 20 -8.29 -19.11 23.19
CA PHE A 20 -7.42 -20.10 23.82
C PHE A 20 -8.30 -21.25 24.30
N LYS A 21 -8.16 -22.42 23.66
CA LYS A 21 -9.11 -23.53 23.76
C LYS A 21 -10.52 -23.05 23.36
N ASP A 22 -11.41 -22.86 24.33
CA ASP A 22 -12.79 -22.35 24.16
C ASP A 22 -13.05 -21.02 24.87
N THR A 23 -12.01 -20.44 25.47
CA THR A 23 -12.13 -19.16 26.19
C THR A 23 -11.76 -18.00 25.26
N PRO A 24 -12.65 -17.00 25.09
CA PRO A 24 -12.31 -15.77 24.39
C PRO A 24 -11.34 -14.94 25.25
N ILE A 25 -10.21 -14.57 24.67
CA ILE A 25 -9.24 -13.63 25.25
C ILE A 25 -9.34 -12.34 24.47
N VAL A 26 -9.57 -11.21 25.16
CA VAL A 26 -9.63 -9.90 24.51
C VAL A 26 -8.28 -9.63 23.81
N SER A 27 -8.31 -9.25 22.53
CA SER A 27 -7.10 -8.77 21.86
C SER A 27 -6.65 -7.46 22.48
N ALA A 28 -5.44 -7.00 22.14
CA ALA A 28 -5.07 -5.63 22.46
C ALA A 28 -6.21 -4.68 21.99
N LEU A 29 -6.50 -3.67 22.84
CA LEU A 29 -7.48 -2.59 22.65
C LEU A 29 -7.50 -2.07 21.18
N PRO A 30 -8.52 -1.30 20.74
CA PRO A 30 -8.61 -0.76 19.37
C PRO A 30 -7.54 0.31 19.04
N THR A 31 -6.32 0.14 19.55
CA THR A 31 -5.14 0.93 19.24
C THR A 31 -4.53 0.43 17.93
N GLY A 32 -4.30 1.36 17.01
CA GLY A 32 -3.51 1.08 15.82
C GLY A 32 -2.05 0.82 16.19
N ARG A 33 -1.35 0.03 15.37
CA ARG A 33 0.09 -0.24 15.55
C ARG A 33 0.84 0.09 14.28
N SER A 34 1.50 1.24 14.25
CA SER A 34 2.39 1.58 13.14
C SER A 34 3.63 0.69 13.13
N THR A 35 4.07 0.31 11.94
CA THR A 35 5.21 -0.59 11.70
C THR A 35 6.12 0.01 10.63
N SER A 36 7.44 -0.15 10.80
CA SER A 36 8.44 0.18 9.80
C SER A 36 9.13 -1.10 9.35
N LEU A 37 9.14 -1.36 8.05
CA LEU A 37 9.75 -2.52 7.41
C LEU A 37 10.84 -2.03 6.46
N ARG A 38 12.05 -2.54 6.64
CA ARG A 38 13.20 -2.19 5.80
C ARG A 38 13.77 -3.43 5.13
N ILE A 39 13.92 -3.37 3.81
CA ILE A 39 14.56 -4.39 2.98
C ILE A 39 16.05 -4.03 2.91
N VAL A 40 16.91 -4.93 3.39
CA VAL A 40 18.36 -4.70 3.50
C VAL A 40 19.13 -5.84 2.86
N SER A 41 20.35 -5.54 2.41
CA SER A 41 21.33 -6.55 2.03
C SER A 41 21.96 -7.16 3.28
N ILE A 42 22.35 -8.42 3.20
CA ILE A 42 23.12 -9.10 4.26
C ILE A 42 24.48 -8.43 4.53
N PHE A 43 24.97 -7.64 3.57
CA PHE A 43 26.24 -6.91 3.67
C PHE A 43 26.08 -5.48 4.21
N ASP A 44 24.86 -5.02 4.46
CA ASP A 44 24.63 -3.68 5.01
C ASP A 44 25.04 -3.63 6.49
N VAL A 45 25.47 -2.45 6.96
CA VAL A 45 25.83 -2.26 8.37
C VAL A 45 24.54 -2.27 9.21
N MET A 46 24.23 -3.42 9.80
CA MET A 46 22.95 -3.65 10.48
C MET A 46 22.60 -2.58 11.54
N GLY A 47 23.59 -2.05 12.26
CA GLY A 47 23.39 -0.98 13.22
C GLY A 47 22.81 0.30 12.59
N GLU A 48 23.29 0.67 11.40
CA GLU A 48 22.77 1.81 10.65
C GLU A 48 21.37 1.54 10.12
N GLU A 49 21.13 0.33 9.63
CA GLU A 49 19.83 -0.05 9.09
C GLU A 49 18.74 -0.10 10.18
N ILE A 50 19.06 -0.57 11.39
CA ILE A 50 18.18 -0.51 12.56
C ILE A 50 17.89 0.94 12.95
N ARG A 51 18.94 1.78 13.04
CA ARG A 51 18.80 3.21 13.34
C ARG A 51 17.88 3.89 12.34
N GLU A 52 18.12 3.68 11.05
CA GLU A 52 17.31 4.25 9.96
C GLU A 52 15.86 3.75 10.01
N THR A 53 15.64 2.46 10.26
CA THR A 53 14.29 1.89 10.40
C THR A 53 13.50 2.56 11.53
N ASN A 54 14.15 2.84 12.66
CA ASN A 54 13.56 3.55 13.79
C ASN A 54 13.28 5.03 13.46
N VAL A 55 14.21 5.71 12.81
CA VAL A 55 13.98 7.10 12.34
C VAL A 55 12.76 7.14 11.41
N LEU A 56 12.65 6.19 10.47
CA LEU A 56 11.51 6.12 9.56
C LEU A 56 10.18 5.85 10.28
N LEU A 57 10.19 4.99 11.30
CA LEU A 57 9.01 4.73 12.14
C LEU A 57 8.54 6.00 12.86
N GLU A 58 9.45 6.67 13.57
CA GLU A 58 9.12 7.84 14.39
C GLU A 58 8.77 9.05 13.55
N LYS A 59 9.50 9.29 12.45
CA LYS A 59 9.32 10.47 11.61
C LYS A 59 8.13 10.37 10.67
N TYR A 60 7.86 9.18 10.09
CA TYR A 60 6.84 9.02 9.06
C TYR A 60 5.64 8.20 9.54
N ALA A 61 5.83 6.93 9.90
CA ALA A 61 4.71 6.00 10.14
C ALA A 61 3.86 6.36 11.39
N LYS A 62 4.42 7.09 12.36
CA LYS A 62 3.69 7.60 13.53
C LYS A 62 3.10 9.00 13.36
N ASN A 63 3.48 9.74 12.31
CA ASN A 63 3.03 11.11 12.05
C ASN A 63 2.18 11.22 10.79
N VAL A 64 1.86 10.11 10.14
CA VAL A 64 0.99 10.11 8.97
C VAL A 64 -0.44 10.44 9.35
N GLU A 65 -0.99 11.38 8.61
CA GLU A 65 -2.39 11.76 8.58
C GLU A 65 -3.02 11.16 7.33
N TRP A 66 -4.13 10.46 7.54
CA TRP A 66 -4.96 9.92 6.50
C TRP A 66 -6.21 10.75 6.38
N LYS A 67 -6.65 11.01 5.15
CA LYS A 67 -7.82 11.80 4.86
C LYS A 67 -8.69 11.09 3.84
N MET A 68 -9.96 10.94 4.18
CA MET A 68 -11.01 10.46 3.30
C MET A 68 -12.22 11.38 3.47
N ARG A 69 -13.16 11.41 2.51
CA ARG A 69 -14.38 12.24 2.62
C ARG A 69 -15.12 12.09 3.96
N SER A 70 -15.06 10.91 4.58
CA SER A 70 -15.73 10.59 5.85
C SER A 70 -14.99 11.04 7.11
N GLY A 71 -13.76 11.55 7.00
CA GLY A 71 -12.97 12.02 8.14
C GLY A 71 -11.47 11.85 7.96
N THR A 72 -10.74 12.30 8.98
CA THR A 72 -9.29 12.15 9.09
C THR A 72 -8.94 11.22 10.23
N TRP A 73 -7.83 10.51 10.11
CA TRP A 73 -7.25 9.71 11.19
C TRP A 73 -5.74 9.72 11.12
N ILE A 74 -5.08 9.32 12.20
CA ILE A 74 -3.61 9.33 12.31
C ILE A 74 -3.08 7.94 12.59
N LYS A 75 -1.80 7.70 12.26
CA LYS A 75 -1.07 6.47 12.59
C LYS A 75 -1.66 5.22 11.93
N ASP A 76 -1.42 4.05 12.52
CA ASP A 76 -1.79 2.73 12.02
C ASP A 76 -1.31 2.48 10.60
N ALA A 77 -0.02 2.74 10.37
CA ALA A 77 0.60 2.72 9.06
C ALA A 77 1.71 1.68 9.00
N ILE A 78 1.84 1.01 7.85
CA ILE A 78 3.05 0.26 7.52
C ILE A 78 3.88 1.10 6.57
N LEU A 79 5.09 1.46 6.99
CA LEU A 79 6.11 2.05 6.13
C LEU A 79 7.02 0.94 5.62
N ILE A 80 7.28 0.96 4.32
CA ILE A 80 8.17 0.02 3.63
C ILE A 80 9.26 0.83 2.95
N SER A 81 10.51 0.47 3.19
CA SER A 81 11.68 1.09 2.55
C SER A 81 12.74 0.06 2.19
N SER A 82 13.73 0.46 1.40
CA SER A 82 14.88 -0.39 1.05
C SER A 82 16.19 0.37 1.21
N SER A 83 17.27 -0.33 1.55
CA SER A 83 18.63 0.23 1.52
C SER A 83 19.15 0.47 0.10
N ARG A 84 18.53 -0.16 -0.91
CA ARG A 84 18.95 -0.11 -2.33
C ARG A 84 18.06 0.78 -3.20
N VAL A 85 16.80 0.96 -2.81
CA VAL A 85 15.85 1.81 -3.53
C VAL A 85 15.57 3.06 -2.72
N LYS A 86 15.87 4.24 -3.30
CA LYS A 86 15.63 5.56 -2.70
C LYS A 86 14.15 5.98 -2.73
N THR A 87 13.27 5.09 -2.29
CA THR A 87 11.85 5.38 -2.12
C THR A 87 11.30 4.70 -0.88
N LYS A 88 10.08 5.10 -0.51
CA LYS A 88 9.34 4.56 0.62
C LYS A 88 7.86 4.55 0.26
N ALA A 89 7.19 3.49 0.69
CA ALA A 89 5.74 3.35 0.54
C ALA A 89 5.12 3.32 1.93
N ILE A 90 4.08 4.12 2.13
CA ILE A 90 3.35 4.19 3.40
C ILE A 90 1.90 3.82 3.13
N ILE A 91 1.44 2.77 3.81
CA ILE A 91 0.14 2.17 3.55
C ILE A 91 -0.64 2.10 4.88
N PRO A 92 -1.93 2.47 4.90
CA PRO A 92 -2.74 2.34 6.09
C PRO A 92 -3.02 0.86 6.37
N GLN A 93 -3.04 0.49 7.64
CA GLN A 93 -3.41 -0.86 8.07
C GLN A 93 -4.90 -0.98 8.41
N SER A 94 -5.57 0.17 8.57
CA SER A 94 -7.00 0.29 8.73
C SER A 94 -7.56 1.56 8.09
N ILE A 95 -8.85 1.53 7.80
CA ILE A 95 -9.62 2.69 7.31
C ILE A 95 -10.64 3.07 8.36
N TYR A 96 -10.70 4.36 8.70
CA TYR A 96 -11.74 4.93 9.53
C TYR A 96 -12.92 5.38 8.67
N TYR A 97 -14.04 4.66 8.79
CA TYR A 97 -15.26 4.96 8.06
C TYR A 97 -16.34 5.49 9.00
N LYS A 98 -17.01 6.58 8.59
CA LYS A 98 -18.10 7.25 9.33
C LYS A 98 -17.79 7.49 10.82
N LYS A 99 -16.53 7.82 11.16
CA LYS A 99 -16.04 8.13 12.52
C LYS A 99 -16.24 7.03 13.59
N LEU A 100 -16.71 5.84 13.21
CA LEU A 100 -17.09 4.77 14.15
C LEU A 100 -16.48 3.41 13.83
N ILE A 101 -16.12 3.17 12.57
CA ILE A 101 -15.62 1.86 12.13
C ILE A 101 -14.15 1.99 11.78
N ASN A 102 -13.27 1.48 12.65
CA ASN A 102 -11.93 1.11 12.27
C ASN A 102 -12.01 -0.26 11.57
N LYS A 103 -11.93 -0.28 10.24
CA LYS A 103 -11.93 -1.52 9.45
C LYS A 103 -10.49 -1.83 9.05
N PRO A 104 -9.89 -2.93 9.56
CA PRO A 104 -8.61 -3.37 9.08
C PRO A 104 -8.69 -3.79 7.61
N ILE A 105 -7.65 -3.45 6.83
CA ILE A 105 -7.58 -3.73 5.38
C ILE A 105 -6.43 -4.68 5.00
N PHE A 106 -5.83 -5.33 6.01
CA PHE A 106 -4.62 -6.13 5.84
C PHE A 106 -4.80 -7.31 4.88
N ASP A 107 -5.99 -7.93 4.81
CA ASP A 107 -6.19 -9.12 3.96
C ASP A 107 -6.25 -8.71 2.48
N GLU A 108 -6.99 -7.66 2.16
CA GLU A 108 -7.13 -7.13 0.81
C GLU A 108 -5.82 -6.49 0.33
N MET A 109 -5.16 -5.70 1.18
CA MET A 109 -3.83 -5.15 0.86
C MET A 109 -2.80 -6.26 0.65
N LEU A 110 -2.81 -7.30 1.48
CA LEU A 110 -1.90 -8.44 1.30
C LEU A 110 -2.13 -9.14 -0.05
N LYS A 111 -3.39 -9.40 -0.41
CA LYS A 111 -3.74 -10.00 -1.72
C LYS A 111 -3.25 -9.13 -2.87
N LEU A 112 -3.48 -7.82 -2.80
CA LEU A 112 -3.05 -6.87 -3.83
C LEU A 112 -1.52 -6.89 -3.99
N ILE A 113 -0.79 -6.81 -2.88
CA ILE A 113 0.67 -6.83 -2.85
C ILE A 113 1.22 -8.13 -3.42
N LEU A 114 0.67 -9.27 -3.01
CA LEU A 114 1.10 -10.58 -3.51
C LEU A 114 0.85 -10.72 -5.01
N ARG A 115 -0.30 -10.24 -5.50
CA ARG A 115 -0.60 -10.23 -6.94
C ARG A 115 0.40 -9.40 -7.72
N GLN A 116 0.71 -8.19 -7.25
CA GLN A 116 1.69 -7.32 -7.91
C GLN A 116 3.09 -7.95 -7.89
N TYR A 117 3.52 -8.52 -6.76
CA TYR A 117 4.80 -9.20 -6.65
C TYR A 117 4.90 -10.40 -7.59
N ILE A 118 3.89 -11.28 -7.61
CA ILE A 118 3.84 -12.43 -8.51
C ILE A 118 3.86 -11.98 -9.96
N ALA A 119 3.09 -10.95 -10.32
CA ALA A 119 3.04 -10.45 -11.69
C ALA A 119 4.36 -9.83 -12.14
N LEU A 120 5.07 -9.12 -11.25
CA LEU A 120 6.42 -8.62 -11.52
C LEU A 120 7.40 -9.79 -11.74
N PHE A 121 7.40 -10.76 -10.82
CA PHE A 121 8.30 -11.91 -10.87
C PHE A 121 8.04 -12.80 -12.10
N SER A 122 6.79 -12.98 -12.49
CA SER A 122 6.41 -13.79 -13.66
C SER A 122 6.54 -13.04 -14.98
N GLY A 123 7.00 -11.77 -14.97
CA GLY A 123 7.11 -10.92 -16.15
C GLY A 123 5.77 -10.51 -16.79
N VAL A 124 4.65 -10.72 -16.10
CA VAL A 124 3.31 -10.28 -16.55
C VAL A 124 3.16 -8.78 -16.37
N LEU A 125 3.74 -8.22 -15.31
CA LEU A 125 3.81 -6.78 -15.08
C LEU A 125 5.24 -6.31 -15.29
N SER A 126 5.42 -5.32 -16.16
CA SER A 126 6.73 -4.75 -16.44
C SER A 126 7.31 -4.03 -15.22
N THR A 127 8.61 -4.22 -15.00
CA THR A 127 9.42 -3.46 -14.04
C THR A 127 9.73 -2.04 -14.51
N SER A 128 9.02 -1.49 -15.50
CA SER A 128 9.10 -0.07 -15.90
C SER A 128 7.88 0.75 -15.51
N LEU A 129 6.83 0.14 -14.93
CA LEU A 129 5.53 0.82 -14.70
C LEU A 129 5.59 2.18 -13.95
N PRO A 130 6.23 2.30 -12.78
CA PRO A 130 6.48 3.55 -12.08
C PRO A 130 7.29 4.55 -12.91
N GLU A 131 8.32 4.11 -13.63
CA GLU A 131 9.14 4.99 -14.48
C GLU A 131 8.34 5.52 -15.68
N ASP A 132 7.50 4.69 -16.28
CA ASP A 132 6.57 5.07 -17.36
C ASP A 132 5.54 6.09 -16.90
N PHE A 133 5.08 5.99 -15.65
CA PHE A 133 4.21 7.00 -15.05
C PHE A 133 4.98 8.29 -14.78
N GLU A 134 6.10 8.21 -14.05
CA GLU A 134 6.88 9.38 -13.65
C GLU A 134 7.44 10.15 -14.84
N GLY A 135 7.97 9.46 -15.85
CA GLY A 135 8.55 10.07 -17.03
C GLY A 135 7.57 10.92 -17.84
N LYS A 136 6.26 10.73 -17.66
CA LYS A 136 5.21 11.48 -18.37
C LYS A 136 4.38 12.40 -17.47
N PHE A 137 4.21 12.04 -16.20
CA PHE A 137 3.21 12.66 -15.34
C PHE A 137 3.77 13.20 -14.02
N LYS A 138 5.07 13.10 -13.74
CA LYS A 138 5.66 13.54 -12.47
C LYS A 138 5.34 15.00 -12.15
N GLU A 139 5.56 15.91 -13.10
CA GLU A 139 5.29 17.35 -12.91
C GLU A 139 3.80 17.65 -12.73
N ALA A 140 2.93 16.84 -13.32
CA ALA A 140 1.48 16.98 -13.21
C ALA A 140 0.89 16.25 -11.99
N THR A 141 1.68 15.51 -11.21
CA THR A 141 1.17 14.58 -10.19
C THR A 141 0.39 15.30 -9.10
N GLU A 142 0.84 16.48 -8.66
CA GLU A 142 0.15 17.30 -7.67
C GLU A 142 -1.26 17.72 -8.13
N GLU A 143 -1.39 18.12 -9.39
CA GLU A 143 -2.68 18.52 -9.97
C GLU A 143 -3.57 17.31 -10.29
N LEU A 144 -2.97 16.20 -10.76
CA LEU A 144 -3.67 14.94 -11.02
C LEU A 144 -4.25 14.33 -9.73
N ASN A 145 -3.57 14.48 -8.59
CA ASN A 145 -4.09 14.04 -7.29
C ASN A 145 -5.41 14.72 -6.90
N LYS A 146 -5.71 15.91 -7.45
CA LYS A 146 -7.00 16.61 -7.27
C LYS A 146 -8.06 16.17 -8.28
N ARG A 147 -7.64 15.53 -9.37
CA ARG A 147 -8.47 15.12 -10.52
C ARG A 147 -8.57 13.59 -10.59
N ILE A 148 -9.28 13.02 -9.61
CA ILE A 148 -9.32 11.57 -9.35
C ILE A 148 -9.76 10.75 -10.58
N LYS A 149 -10.71 11.26 -11.38
CA LYS A 149 -11.22 10.54 -12.57
C LYS A 149 -10.13 10.43 -13.63
N GLU A 150 -9.46 11.52 -13.91
CA GLU A 150 -8.36 11.64 -14.87
C GLU A 150 -7.17 10.79 -14.42
N LEU A 151 -6.81 10.88 -13.13
CA LEU A 151 -5.76 10.04 -12.54
C LEU A 151 -6.09 8.55 -12.69
N SER A 152 -7.34 8.16 -12.48
CA SER A 152 -7.77 6.77 -12.65
C SER A 152 -7.58 6.28 -14.10
N ILE A 153 -8.00 7.08 -15.07
CA ILE A 153 -7.83 6.76 -16.50
C ILE A 153 -6.35 6.61 -16.85
N ILE A 154 -5.51 7.54 -16.39
CA ILE A 154 -4.07 7.53 -16.64
C ILE A 154 -3.43 6.27 -16.05
N ILE A 155 -3.70 5.96 -14.78
CA ILE A 155 -3.10 4.80 -14.11
C ILE A 155 -3.54 3.50 -14.76
N LYS A 156 -4.82 3.36 -15.13
CA LYS A 156 -5.30 2.18 -15.87
C LYS A 156 -4.59 2.04 -17.21
N SER A 157 -4.45 3.14 -17.95
CA SER A 157 -3.77 3.15 -19.25
C SER A 157 -2.29 2.78 -19.13
N VAL A 158 -1.56 3.39 -18.19
CA VAL A 158 -0.15 3.08 -17.92
C VAL A 158 0.02 1.63 -17.48
N THR A 159 -0.85 1.13 -16.60
CA THR A 159 -0.83 -0.26 -16.15
C THR A 159 -1.08 -1.21 -17.29
N LYS A 160 -2.10 -0.98 -18.12
CA LYS A 160 -2.42 -1.80 -19.30
C LYS A 160 -1.26 -1.87 -20.29
N ARG A 161 -0.56 -0.75 -20.52
CA ARG A 161 0.64 -0.71 -21.37
C ARG A 161 1.79 -1.55 -20.82
N ASN A 162 1.90 -1.62 -19.49
CA ASN A 162 2.94 -2.36 -18.79
C ASN A 162 2.59 -3.82 -18.49
N VAL A 163 1.40 -4.28 -18.87
CA VAL A 163 1.01 -5.68 -18.75
C VAL A 163 1.38 -6.43 -20.03
N ASN A 164 2.26 -7.42 -19.88
CA ASN A 164 2.71 -8.31 -20.94
C ASN A 164 1.99 -9.66 -20.82
N ILE A 165 1.11 -9.94 -21.79
CA ILE A 165 0.34 -11.18 -21.86
C ILE A 165 0.51 -11.74 -23.27
N LYS A 166 0.57 -13.07 -23.38
CA LYS A 166 0.65 -13.75 -24.68
C LYS A 166 -0.61 -13.49 -25.50
N GLU A 167 -0.50 -13.31 -26.81
CA GLU A 167 -1.60 -12.97 -27.72
C GLU A 167 -2.87 -13.82 -27.52
N LYS A 168 -2.71 -15.14 -27.31
CA LYS A 168 -3.83 -16.06 -27.03
C LYS A 168 -4.66 -15.74 -25.77
N TYR A 169 -4.17 -14.85 -24.91
CA TYR A 169 -4.81 -14.41 -23.67
C TYR A 169 -5.05 -12.89 -23.65
N GLU A 170 -4.94 -12.18 -24.78
CA GLU A 170 -5.09 -10.72 -24.84
C GLU A 170 -6.50 -10.27 -24.37
N SER A 171 -7.53 -11.10 -24.59
CA SER A 171 -8.88 -10.87 -24.08
C SER A 171 -8.97 -10.78 -22.55
N LEU A 172 -8.00 -11.34 -21.82
CA LEU A 172 -7.93 -11.31 -20.36
C LEU A 172 -7.18 -10.09 -19.82
N LYS A 173 -6.56 -9.28 -20.68
CA LYS A 173 -5.67 -8.19 -20.25
C LYS A 173 -6.36 -7.16 -19.37
N ASP A 174 -7.58 -6.77 -19.73
CA ASP A 174 -8.35 -5.84 -18.91
C ASP A 174 -8.72 -6.43 -17.56
N HIS A 175 -9.02 -7.73 -17.50
CA HIS A 175 -9.27 -8.43 -16.24
C HIS A 175 -8.02 -8.49 -15.36
N VAL A 176 -6.85 -8.75 -15.94
CA VAL A 176 -5.56 -8.74 -15.21
C VAL A 176 -5.26 -7.35 -14.66
N VAL A 177 -5.46 -6.29 -15.45
CA VAL A 177 -5.30 -4.91 -14.99
C VAL A 177 -6.23 -4.61 -13.81
N GLN A 178 -7.50 -4.98 -13.89
CA GLN A 178 -8.46 -4.82 -12.78
C GLN A 178 -7.99 -5.53 -11.50
N GLN A 179 -7.47 -6.75 -11.61
CA GLN A 179 -6.96 -7.51 -10.46
C GLN A 179 -5.68 -6.91 -9.86
N LEU A 180 -4.79 -6.37 -10.68
CA LEU A 180 -3.53 -5.72 -10.26
C LEU A 180 -3.77 -4.38 -9.56
N LEU A 181 -4.88 -3.71 -9.89
CA LEU A 181 -5.33 -2.48 -9.24
C LEU A 181 -6.26 -2.73 -8.05
N GLY A 182 -6.76 -3.96 -7.88
CA GLY A 182 -7.61 -4.36 -6.76
C GLY A 182 -9.08 -3.97 -6.93
N GLU A 183 -9.59 -3.92 -8.16
CA GLU A 183 -11.01 -3.60 -8.44
C GLU A 183 -11.97 -4.70 -7.96
N ASP A 184 -11.50 -5.94 -7.91
CA ASP A 184 -12.22 -7.12 -7.43
C ASP A 184 -12.21 -7.27 -5.90
N LEU A 185 -11.27 -6.59 -5.21
CA LEU A 185 -11.14 -6.66 -3.76
C LEU A 185 -12.10 -5.66 -3.12
N LYS A 186 -13.07 -6.12 -2.32
CA LYS A 186 -14.11 -5.27 -1.74
C LYS A 186 -13.89 -4.99 -0.26
N ILE A 187 -14.00 -3.72 0.13
CA ILE A 187 -13.94 -3.24 1.51
C ILE A 187 -15.07 -2.24 1.72
N LEU A 188 -15.94 -2.53 2.69
CA LEU A 188 -17.09 -1.65 3.02
C LEU A 188 -17.98 -1.30 1.82
N GLY A 189 -18.14 -2.24 0.87
CA GLY A 189 -18.95 -2.04 -0.34
C GLY A 189 -18.23 -1.33 -1.49
N HIS A 190 -17.03 -0.80 -1.28
CA HIS A 190 -16.19 -0.17 -2.30
C HIS A 190 -15.11 -1.13 -2.80
N SER A 191 -14.64 -0.94 -4.04
CA SER A 191 -13.40 -1.61 -4.46
C SER A 191 -12.19 -1.04 -3.72
N LEU A 192 -11.16 -1.85 -3.51
CA LEU A 192 -9.90 -1.38 -2.95
C LEU A 192 -9.30 -0.29 -3.85
N TYR A 193 -9.42 -0.44 -5.17
CA TYR A 193 -9.02 0.59 -6.12
C TYR A 193 -9.70 1.95 -5.89
N GLU A 194 -11.02 1.98 -5.70
CA GLU A 194 -11.75 3.20 -5.34
C GLU A 194 -11.23 3.81 -4.03
N LEU A 195 -10.92 2.99 -3.04
CA LEU A 195 -10.39 3.47 -1.76
C LEU A 195 -8.98 4.06 -1.91
N LEU A 196 -8.11 3.41 -2.70
CA LEU A 196 -6.76 3.90 -2.98
C LEU A 196 -6.77 5.27 -3.68
N LEU A 197 -7.78 5.53 -4.50
CA LEU A 197 -8.00 6.81 -5.19
C LEU A 197 -8.55 7.90 -4.27
N ASN A 198 -9.33 7.54 -3.24
CA ASN A 198 -10.06 8.50 -2.40
C ASN A 198 -9.45 8.71 -1.01
N ILE A 199 -8.42 7.92 -0.65
CA ILE A 199 -7.66 8.12 0.59
C ILE A 199 -6.38 8.87 0.25
N TYR A 200 -6.19 9.96 0.96
CA TYR A 200 -5.01 10.81 0.87
C TYR A 200 -4.11 10.60 2.08
N LEU A 201 -2.81 10.60 1.81
CA LEU A 201 -1.74 10.61 2.78
C LEU A 201 -1.18 12.03 2.89
N LYS A 202 -0.92 12.47 4.11
CA LYS A 202 -0.18 13.70 4.40
C LYS A 202 0.74 13.45 5.59
N ILE A 203 1.93 14.05 5.58
CA ILE A 203 2.81 14.11 6.75
C ILE A 203 3.20 15.57 6.94
N PRO A 204 2.73 16.24 8.01
CA PRO A 204 2.96 17.67 8.21
C PRO A 204 4.43 18.06 8.09
N GLY A 205 4.72 19.01 7.19
CA GLY A 205 6.07 19.53 6.94
C GLY A 205 7.03 18.57 6.22
N ILE A 206 6.57 17.40 5.77
CA ILE A 206 7.43 16.37 5.17
C ILE A 206 6.88 15.85 3.84
N VAL A 207 5.59 15.52 3.78
CA VAL A 207 4.93 14.97 2.59
C VAL A 207 3.65 15.75 2.34
N GLU A 208 3.55 16.34 1.16
CA GLU A 208 2.33 17.00 0.70
C GLU A 208 1.19 15.99 0.49
N GLU A 209 -0.04 16.49 0.37
CA GLU A 209 -1.21 15.62 0.25
C GLU A 209 -1.16 14.84 -1.08
N GLU A 210 -1.01 13.51 -0.99
CA GLU A 210 -0.94 12.60 -2.14
C GLU A 210 -1.90 11.42 -2.00
N THR A 211 -2.35 10.85 -3.11
CA THR A 211 -3.25 9.69 -3.08
C THR A 211 -2.51 8.41 -2.67
N LEU A 212 -3.21 7.47 -2.03
CA LEU A 212 -2.66 6.14 -1.73
C LEU A 212 -2.20 5.40 -2.99
N LEU A 213 -2.79 5.72 -4.14
CA LEU A 213 -2.39 5.16 -5.42
C LEU A 213 -0.93 5.47 -5.76
N MET A 214 -0.42 6.64 -5.38
CA MET A 214 1.00 6.98 -5.55
C MET A 214 1.90 6.09 -4.68
N GLN A 215 1.41 5.72 -3.49
CA GLN A 215 2.12 4.78 -2.61
C GLN A 215 2.22 3.38 -3.21
N LEU A 216 1.27 2.96 -4.06
CA LEU A 216 1.39 1.71 -4.81
C LEU A 216 2.47 1.75 -5.88
N LEU A 217 2.66 2.88 -6.58
CA LEU A 217 3.77 3.03 -7.52
C LEU A 217 5.12 2.94 -6.80
N ASN A 218 5.23 3.59 -5.63
CA ASN A 218 6.41 3.45 -4.76
C ASN A 218 6.60 2.00 -4.29
N LEU A 219 5.51 1.30 -3.98
CA LEU A 219 5.56 -0.10 -3.59
C LEU A 219 6.07 -0.99 -4.74
N CYS A 220 5.60 -0.78 -5.96
CA CYS A 220 6.12 -1.48 -7.15
C CYS A 220 7.63 -1.31 -7.31
N LYS A 221 8.17 -0.12 -7.06
CA LYS A 221 9.63 0.12 -7.05
C LYS A 221 10.34 -0.70 -5.96
N LEU A 222 9.77 -0.77 -4.77
CA LEU A 222 10.33 -1.51 -3.63
C LEU A 222 10.27 -3.03 -3.84
N LEU A 223 9.19 -3.54 -4.45
CA LEU A 223 9.00 -4.98 -4.69
C LEU A 223 10.08 -5.56 -5.61
N ARG A 224 10.67 -4.75 -6.51
CA ARG A 224 11.80 -5.15 -7.36
C ARG A 224 13.09 -5.37 -6.60
N ALA A 225 13.23 -4.76 -5.43
CA ALA A 225 14.41 -4.92 -4.58
C ALA A 225 14.38 -6.22 -3.79
N ILE A 226 13.26 -6.95 -3.84
CA ILE A 226 13.11 -8.26 -3.24
C ILE A 226 13.47 -9.28 -4.32
N PRO A 227 14.55 -10.05 -4.15
CA PRO A 227 14.93 -11.10 -5.11
C PRO A 227 13.87 -12.20 -5.23
#